data_AF-A0A8H7Y8J6-F1
#
_entry.id   AF-A0A8H7Y8J6-F1
#
_cell.length_a   1.000
_cell.length_b   1.000
_cell.length_c   1.000
_cell.angle_alpha   90.00
_cell.angle_beta   90.00
_cell.angle_gamma   90.00
#
_symmetry.space_group_name_H-M   'P 1'
#
loop_
_entity.id
_entity.type
_entity.pdbx_description
1 polymer ?
#
loop_
_entity_poly.entity_id
_entity_poly.type
_entity_poly.pdbx_seq_one_letter_code
_entity_poly.pdbx_strand_id
1 'polypeptide(L)'
;MLNVHQSPSAKPDERHHRQQRSAKHTKLTSDTTTADVPWQQMTQTYTWVMEEEFIKINHKRTCKTEDWVRQQQYFFSVKEDQCDKTRTRPRKHRRGDCEEVAYIFGVDAEDWKRQEERVRRLMHEREKARARIQEELRRIETRFQQKRDADRRAREEAQRRATEKQAKEKRDRARLDRLIVEAWATYEKEWAALAASSEPLTFSRVPWPLILPPRDTNDITRDAIVALLFSPLHSQHQTRKDRIRSAQLRWHPDRFRRFLGRVAEQERATVEEGVGVVARCLNEMMEKEKKMKAR
;
A
#
# COMPACT_ATOMS: atom_id res chain seq x y z
N MET A 1 -35.03 -32.26 54.12
CA MET A 1 -35.67 -31.75 52.89
C MET A 1 -34.61 -30.96 52.13
N LEU A 2 -34.03 -31.56 51.08
CA LEU A 2 -34.23 -31.17 49.66
C LEU A 2 -33.57 -29.82 49.33
N ASN A 3 -32.76 -29.63 48.30
CA ASN A 3 -32.27 -30.50 47.24
C ASN A 3 -31.05 -29.82 46.59
N VAL A 4 -30.08 -30.62 46.17
CA VAL A 4 -28.89 -30.24 45.39
C VAL A 4 -29.13 -30.67 43.94
N HIS A 5 -28.94 -29.76 42.97
CA HIS A 5 -28.66 -30.00 41.54
C HIS A 5 -28.36 -28.61 40.91
N GLN A 6 -27.50 -28.37 39.92
CA GLN A 6 -26.60 -29.14 39.07
C GLN A 6 -25.72 -28.12 38.31
N SER A 7 -24.47 -28.47 38.02
CA SER A 7 -23.59 -27.80 37.03
C SER A 7 -24.05 -28.08 35.58
N PRO A 8 -23.50 -27.41 34.54
CA PRO A 8 -22.38 -28.04 33.81
C PRO A 8 -21.31 -27.01 33.34
N SER A 9 -20.02 -27.26 33.55
CA SER A 9 -19.15 -28.25 32.87
C SER A 9 -18.74 -27.81 31.46
N ALA A 10 -17.65 -27.04 31.43
CA ALA A 10 -16.82 -26.78 30.26
C ALA A 10 -15.76 -27.86 30.09
N LYS A 11 -15.33 -28.12 28.83
CA LYS A 11 -14.01 -28.60 28.33
C LYS A 11 -14.18 -29.39 26.99
N PRO A 12 -13.12 -29.74 26.23
CA PRO A 12 -12.42 -28.86 25.31
C PRO A 12 -12.11 -29.57 23.97
N ASP A 13 -11.17 -28.98 23.25
CA ASP A 13 -10.67 -29.23 21.91
C ASP A 13 -9.73 -30.45 21.74
N GLU A 14 -9.50 -30.79 20.47
CA GLU A 14 -8.34 -31.45 19.83
C GLU A 14 -8.18 -32.99 19.66
N ARG A 15 -8.26 -33.37 18.38
CA ARG A 15 -7.32 -34.16 17.53
C ARG A 15 -6.92 -35.60 17.90
N HIS A 16 -7.25 -36.54 17.00
CA HIS A 16 -6.33 -37.22 16.04
C HIS A 16 -6.90 -38.60 15.62
N HIS A 17 -6.93 -38.89 14.31
CA HIS A 17 -6.66 -40.21 13.65
C HIS A 17 -7.10 -40.10 12.17
N ARG A 18 -6.18 -40.00 11.20
CA ARG A 18 -5.45 -41.07 10.48
C ARG A 18 -6.33 -41.96 9.58
N GLN A 19 -6.25 -41.63 8.27
CA GLN A 19 -6.27 -42.50 7.07
C GLN A 19 -6.94 -43.88 7.14
N GLN A 20 -7.92 -44.12 6.24
CA GLN A 20 -7.79 -45.09 5.14
C GLN A 20 -8.97 -45.05 4.14
N ARG A 21 -8.60 -44.98 2.85
CA ARG A 21 -9.15 -45.68 1.65
C ARG A 21 -10.67 -45.72 1.41
N SER A 22 -11.11 -45.24 0.23
CA SER A 22 -11.42 -46.12 -0.92
C SER A 22 -11.97 -45.31 -2.11
N ALA A 23 -11.53 -45.71 -3.31
CA ALA A 23 -11.91 -45.13 -4.60
C ALA A 23 -13.33 -45.52 -5.01
N LYS A 24 -14.10 -44.55 -5.53
CA LYS A 24 -15.16 -44.81 -6.53
C LYS A 24 -15.20 -43.67 -7.53
N HIS A 25 -14.99 -44.04 -8.80
CA HIS A 25 -15.30 -43.26 -9.98
C HIS A 25 -16.80 -42.93 -10.01
N THR A 26 -17.14 -41.65 -10.16
CA THR A 26 -18.35 -41.22 -10.84
C THR A 26 -18.01 -40.08 -11.79
N LYS A 27 -18.42 -40.30 -13.04
CA LYS A 27 -18.25 -39.46 -14.21
C LYS A 27 -19.51 -38.57 -14.32
N LEU A 28 -19.36 -37.38 -14.92
CA LEU A 28 -20.39 -36.42 -15.35
C LEU A 28 -21.10 -35.66 -14.20
N THR A 29 -21.25 -34.34 -14.20
CA THR A 29 -21.34 -33.33 -15.27
C THR A 29 -20.69 -32.03 -14.80
N SER A 30 -19.89 -31.42 -15.66
CA SER A 30 -19.36 -30.07 -15.47
C SER A 30 -20.29 -29.07 -16.14
N ASP A 31 -20.92 -28.21 -15.36
CA ASP A 31 -21.35 -26.89 -15.81
C ASP A 31 -21.09 -25.90 -14.68
N THR A 32 -20.05 -25.08 -14.85
CA THR A 32 -19.98 -23.74 -14.26
C THR A 32 -19.02 -22.92 -15.12
N THR A 33 -19.68 -22.09 -15.92
CA THR A 33 -19.17 -21.02 -16.76
C THR A 33 -18.29 -20.01 -15.99
N THR A 34 -17.44 -19.32 -16.77
CA THR A 34 -16.70 -18.07 -16.48
C THR A 34 -15.42 -18.14 -15.65
N ALA A 35 -14.30 -18.38 -16.34
CA ALA A 35 -13.24 -17.39 -16.56
C ALA A 35 -12.09 -18.10 -17.28
N ASP A 36 -12.30 -18.32 -18.57
CA ASP A 36 -11.34 -18.95 -19.46
C ASP A 36 -10.12 -18.03 -19.57
N VAL A 37 -9.04 -18.42 -18.90
CA VAL A 37 -7.88 -17.54 -18.75
C VAL A 37 -7.06 -17.66 -20.03
N PRO A 38 -6.85 -16.59 -20.81
CA PRO A 38 -6.20 -16.68 -22.12
C PRO A 38 -4.80 -17.32 -22.07
N TRP A 39 -4.15 -17.23 -20.91
CA TRP A 39 -2.84 -17.84 -20.70
C TRP A 39 -2.88 -19.36 -20.50
N GLN A 40 -4.00 -19.99 -20.12
CA GLN A 40 -4.11 -21.46 -20.06
C GLN A 40 -4.08 -22.08 -21.45
N GLN A 41 -4.78 -21.48 -22.41
CA GLN A 41 -4.68 -21.87 -23.82
C GLN A 41 -3.26 -21.62 -24.38
N MET A 42 -2.60 -20.52 -23.97
CA MET A 42 -1.19 -20.27 -24.31
C MET A 42 -0.22 -21.26 -23.64
N THR A 43 -0.47 -21.67 -22.40
CA THR A 43 0.40 -22.65 -21.71
C THR A 43 0.23 -24.02 -22.31
N GLN A 44 -0.99 -24.42 -22.67
CA GLN A 44 -1.28 -25.67 -23.36
C GLN A 44 -0.65 -25.70 -24.76
N THR A 45 -0.74 -24.62 -25.52
CA THR A 45 -0.05 -24.51 -26.83
C THR A 45 1.46 -24.51 -26.67
N TYR A 46 2.01 -23.84 -25.65
CA TYR A 46 3.45 -23.86 -25.39
C TYR A 46 3.94 -25.23 -24.93
N THR A 47 3.18 -25.96 -24.10
CA THR A 47 3.51 -27.35 -23.75
C THR A 47 3.44 -28.27 -24.95
N TRP A 48 2.44 -28.14 -25.83
CA TRP A 48 2.33 -28.96 -27.04
C TRP A 48 3.47 -28.71 -28.03
N VAL A 49 3.85 -27.45 -28.27
CA VAL A 49 4.99 -27.09 -29.13
C VAL A 49 6.31 -27.58 -28.55
N MET A 50 6.48 -27.52 -27.22
CA MET A 50 7.67 -28.04 -26.55
C MET A 50 7.76 -29.57 -26.63
N GLU A 51 6.63 -30.28 -26.49
CA GLU A 51 6.54 -31.73 -26.66
C GLU A 51 6.81 -32.16 -28.11
N GLU A 52 6.30 -31.41 -29.09
CA GLU A 52 6.52 -31.66 -30.52
C GLU A 52 8.02 -31.53 -30.89
N GLU A 53 8.70 -30.50 -30.38
CA GLU A 53 10.15 -30.33 -30.54
C GLU A 53 10.92 -31.49 -29.89
N PHE A 54 10.51 -31.96 -28.71
CA PHE A 54 11.13 -33.10 -28.04
C PHE A 54 10.97 -34.40 -28.85
N ILE A 55 9.78 -34.66 -29.39
CA ILE A 55 9.50 -35.84 -30.23
C ILE A 55 10.34 -35.77 -31.52
N LYS A 56 10.40 -34.61 -32.17
CA LYS A 56 11.22 -34.40 -33.38
C LYS A 56 12.71 -34.61 -33.11
N ILE A 57 13.23 -34.16 -31.98
CA ILE A 57 14.64 -34.34 -31.59
C ILE A 57 14.93 -35.82 -31.30
N ASN A 58 14.03 -36.53 -30.61
CA ASN A 58 14.20 -37.96 -30.33
C ASN A 58 14.09 -38.81 -31.60
N HIS A 59 13.13 -38.54 -32.49
CA HIS A 59 12.99 -39.25 -33.77
C HIS A 59 14.21 -39.06 -34.68
N LYS A 60 14.79 -37.85 -34.71
CA LYS A 60 16.04 -37.57 -35.44
C LYS A 60 17.25 -38.30 -34.85
N ARG A 61 17.26 -38.57 -33.53
CA ARG A 61 18.31 -39.37 -32.87
C ARG A 61 18.13 -40.86 -33.12
N THR A 62 16.90 -41.38 -33.09
CA THR A 62 16.64 -42.80 -33.36
C THR A 62 16.86 -43.15 -34.83
N CYS A 63 16.37 -42.35 -35.78
CA CYS A 63 16.62 -42.58 -37.22
C CYS A 63 18.11 -42.51 -37.58
N LYS A 64 18.88 -41.60 -36.98
CA LYS A 64 20.34 -41.56 -37.21
C LYS A 64 21.06 -42.81 -36.72
N THR A 65 20.61 -43.37 -35.58
CA THR A 65 21.19 -44.61 -35.05
C THR A 65 20.79 -45.81 -35.91
N GLU A 66 19.53 -45.86 -36.38
CA GLU A 66 19.03 -46.92 -37.27
C GLU A 66 19.65 -46.88 -38.67
N ASP A 67 19.81 -45.69 -39.25
CA ASP A 67 20.48 -45.50 -40.54
C ASP A 67 21.96 -45.87 -40.45
N TRP A 68 22.63 -45.50 -39.36
CA TRP A 68 24.02 -45.91 -39.10
C TRP A 68 24.16 -47.43 -38.97
N VAL A 69 23.23 -48.10 -38.28
CA VAL A 69 23.21 -49.58 -38.16
C VAL A 69 22.94 -50.26 -39.50
N ARG A 70 22.00 -49.75 -40.32
CA ARG A 70 21.75 -50.29 -41.68
C ARG A 70 22.95 -50.11 -42.60
N GLN A 71 23.65 -48.97 -42.48
CA GLN A 71 24.85 -48.69 -43.27
C GLN A 71 26.03 -49.59 -42.88
N GLN A 72 26.13 -49.97 -41.60
CA GLN A 72 27.08 -50.99 -41.14
C GLN A 72 26.74 -52.39 -41.66
N GLN A 73 25.46 -52.78 -41.70
CA GLN A 73 25.04 -54.06 -42.29
C GLN A 73 25.40 -54.18 -43.78
N TYR A 74 25.25 -53.11 -44.56
CA TYR A 74 25.67 -53.10 -45.96
C TYR A 74 27.19 -53.25 -46.14
N PHE A 75 27.99 -52.63 -45.26
CA PHE A 75 29.45 -52.72 -45.29
C PHE A 75 29.99 -54.11 -44.93
N PHE A 76 29.29 -54.86 -44.06
CA PHE A 76 29.66 -56.23 -43.71
C PHE A 76 29.14 -57.27 -44.73
N SER A 77 27.97 -57.07 -45.34
CA SER A 77 27.41 -58.03 -46.32
C SER A 77 28.09 -58.00 -47.69
N VAL A 78 28.72 -56.89 -48.11
CA VAL A 78 29.45 -56.81 -49.40
C VAL A 78 30.81 -57.53 -49.37
N LYS A 79 31.29 -57.97 -48.20
CA LYS A 79 32.60 -58.63 -48.06
C LYS A 79 32.58 -60.17 -48.11
N GLU A 80 31.42 -60.81 -48.16
CA GLU A 80 31.33 -62.27 -48.16
C GLU A 80 31.21 -62.94 -49.55
N ASP A 81 30.95 -62.19 -50.63
CA ASP A 81 30.60 -62.81 -51.93
C ASP A 81 31.62 -62.59 -53.07
N GLN A 82 32.87 -62.25 -52.77
CA GLN A 82 33.90 -62.19 -53.81
C GLN A 82 35.32 -62.39 -53.26
N CYS A 83 35.62 -63.63 -52.88
CA CYS A 83 37.01 -64.08 -52.83
C CYS A 83 37.10 -65.55 -53.24
N ASP A 84 36.91 -65.82 -54.53
CA ASP A 84 37.69 -66.87 -55.14
C ASP A 84 38.03 -66.57 -56.60
N LYS A 85 39.27 -66.91 -56.96
CA LYS A 85 39.91 -66.94 -58.31
C LYS A 85 40.66 -65.67 -58.79
N THR A 86 41.98 -65.79 -58.61
CA THR A 86 43.07 -65.49 -59.56
C THR A 86 43.25 -64.06 -60.08
N ARG A 87 44.37 -63.43 -59.68
CA ARG A 87 45.47 -63.06 -60.60
C ARG A 87 46.59 -62.30 -59.88
N THR A 88 47.78 -62.90 -59.92
CA THR A 88 49.06 -62.22 -59.85
C THR A 88 49.11 -61.08 -60.88
N ARG A 89 49.17 -59.83 -60.41
CA ARG A 89 49.52 -58.65 -61.22
C ARG A 89 50.58 -57.82 -60.48
N PRO A 90 51.51 -57.18 -61.21
CA PRO A 90 52.74 -56.65 -60.63
C PRO A 90 52.49 -55.34 -59.86
N ARG A 91 53.08 -55.28 -58.67
CA ARG A 91 53.16 -54.11 -57.77
C ARG A 91 53.94 -52.97 -58.42
N LYS A 92 53.31 -52.07 -59.17
CA LYS A 92 53.92 -50.75 -59.49
C LYS A 92 52.98 -49.53 -59.54
N HIS A 93 51.70 -49.62 -59.15
CA HIS A 93 50.79 -48.44 -59.11
C HIS A 93 50.12 -48.15 -57.75
N ARG A 94 50.35 -48.97 -56.72
CA ARG A 94 49.69 -48.81 -55.42
C ARG A 94 50.12 -47.58 -54.59
N ARG A 95 51.10 -46.80 -55.07
CA ARG A 95 51.64 -45.63 -54.35
C ARG A 95 50.85 -44.36 -54.70
N GLY A 96 50.43 -44.20 -55.95
CA GLY A 96 49.59 -43.07 -56.39
C GLY A 96 48.18 -43.12 -55.80
N ASP A 97 47.55 -44.30 -55.81
CA ASP A 97 46.22 -44.49 -55.21
C ASP A 97 46.20 -44.24 -53.69
N CYS A 98 47.29 -44.57 -52.98
CA CYS A 98 47.41 -44.27 -51.56
C CYS A 98 47.65 -42.78 -51.28
N GLU A 99 48.35 -42.07 -52.16
CA GLU A 99 48.59 -40.63 -52.05
C GLU A 99 47.31 -39.83 -52.34
N GLU A 100 46.51 -40.24 -53.33
CA GLU A 100 45.22 -39.63 -53.65
C GLU A 100 44.18 -39.87 -52.55
N VAL A 101 44.11 -41.09 -52.02
CA VAL A 101 43.23 -41.42 -50.89
C VAL A 101 43.66 -40.67 -49.62
N ALA A 102 44.97 -40.53 -49.36
CA ALA A 102 45.47 -39.73 -48.25
C ALA A 102 45.17 -38.22 -48.41
N TYR A 103 45.20 -37.71 -49.64
CA TYR A 103 44.79 -36.35 -49.96
C TYR A 103 43.29 -36.13 -49.71
N ILE A 104 42.43 -37.04 -50.18
CA ILE A 104 40.98 -36.97 -49.97
C ILE A 104 40.64 -37.04 -48.48
N PHE A 105 41.23 -37.97 -47.71
CA PHE A 105 41.02 -38.03 -46.26
C PHE A 105 41.61 -36.81 -45.52
N GLY A 106 42.69 -36.22 -46.03
CA GLY A 106 43.26 -34.98 -45.51
C GLY A 106 42.32 -33.79 -45.71
N VAL A 107 41.77 -33.65 -46.92
CA VAL A 107 40.77 -32.64 -47.27
C VAL A 107 39.49 -32.83 -46.45
N ASP A 108 39.00 -34.06 -46.30
CA ASP A 108 37.84 -34.39 -45.47
C ASP A 108 38.08 -34.08 -43.98
N ALA A 109 39.29 -34.34 -43.47
CA ALA A 109 39.65 -34.01 -42.10
C ALA A 109 39.76 -32.49 -41.86
N GLU A 110 40.21 -31.73 -42.85
CA GLU A 110 40.22 -30.26 -42.81
C GLU A 110 38.81 -29.69 -42.87
N ASP A 111 37.96 -30.21 -43.74
CA ASP A 111 36.57 -29.77 -43.86
C ASP A 111 35.75 -30.14 -42.62
N TRP A 112 36.02 -31.30 -42.02
CA TRP A 112 35.47 -31.67 -40.72
C TRP A 112 35.90 -30.69 -39.62
N LYS A 113 37.18 -30.33 -39.55
CA LYS A 113 37.69 -29.32 -38.60
C LYS A 113 37.04 -27.95 -38.83
N ARG A 114 36.89 -27.51 -40.09
CA ARG A 114 36.23 -26.24 -40.45
C ARG A 114 34.75 -26.25 -40.08
N GLN A 115 34.07 -27.39 -40.24
CA GLN A 115 32.66 -27.54 -39.84
C GLN A 115 32.51 -27.52 -38.32
N GLU A 116 33.37 -28.23 -37.60
CA GLU A 116 33.38 -28.26 -36.15
C GLU A 116 33.67 -26.87 -35.56
N GLU A 117 34.64 -26.17 -36.15
CA GLU A 117 34.97 -24.81 -35.74
C GLU A 117 33.82 -23.83 -35.99
N ARG A 118 33.11 -23.94 -37.13
CA ARG A 118 31.87 -23.17 -37.39
C ARG A 118 30.80 -23.45 -36.32
N VAL A 119 30.62 -24.70 -35.93
CA VAL A 119 29.69 -25.08 -34.86
C VAL A 119 30.12 -24.50 -33.51
N ARG A 120 31.41 -24.53 -33.16
CA ARG A 120 31.93 -23.91 -31.92
C ARG A 120 31.73 -22.40 -31.92
N ARG A 121 31.98 -21.72 -33.04
CA ARG A 121 31.75 -20.28 -33.19
C ARG A 121 30.26 -19.95 -32.99
N LEU A 122 29.37 -20.69 -33.65
CA LEU A 122 27.92 -20.50 -33.50
C LEU A 122 27.43 -20.76 -32.07
N MET A 123 27.96 -21.80 -31.41
CA MET A 123 27.64 -22.09 -30.02
C MET A 123 28.13 -21.00 -29.07
N HIS A 124 29.35 -20.50 -29.28
CA HIS A 124 29.91 -19.41 -28.50
C HIS A 124 29.17 -18.09 -28.71
N GLU A 125 28.72 -17.79 -29.93
CA GLU A 125 27.85 -16.65 -30.23
C GLU A 125 26.49 -16.78 -29.56
N ARG A 126 25.87 -17.96 -29.62
CA ARG A 126 24.60 -18.25 -28.96
C ARG A 126 24.71 -18.13 -27.43
N GLU A 127 25.81 -18.60 -26.86
CA GLU A 127 26.10 -18.46 -25.44
C GLU A 127 26.29 -16.99 -25.04
N LYS A 128 27.06 -16.22 -25.81
CA LYS A 128 27.18 -14.77 -25.63
C LYS A 128 25.83 -14.06 -25.72
N ALA A 129 24.98 -14.43 -26.68
CA ALA A 129 23.64 -13.87 -26.82
C ALA A 129 22.77 -14.20 -25.60
N ARG A 130 22.80 -15.45 -25.12
CA ARG A 130 22.11 -15.87 -23.89
C ARG A 130 22.63 -15.13 -22.66
N ALA A 131 23.94 -14.96 -22.53
CA ALA A 131 24.56 -14.24 -21.43
C ALA A 131 24.14 -12.76 -21.41
N ARG A 132 24.07 -12.11 -22.59
CA ARG A 132 23.54 -10.74 -22.73
C ARG A 132 22.09 -10.66 -22.27
N ILE A 133 21.24 -11.59 -22.71
CA ILE A 133 19.82 -11.63 -22.31
C ILE A 133 19.69 -11.87 -20.79
N GLN A 134 20.47 -12.80 -20.22
CA GLN A 134 20.45 -13.08 -18.78
C GLN A 134 20.89 -11.88 -17.95
N GLU A 135 21.92 -11.16 -18.39
CA GLU A 135 22.40 -9.95 -17.73
C GLU A 135 21.35 -8.83 -17.80
N GLU A 136 20.70 -8.63 -18.94
CA GLU A 136 19.60 -7.66 -19.06
C GLU A 136 18.40 -8.04 -18.18
N LEU A 137 18.04 -9.32 -18.10
CA LEU A 137 16.98 -9.78 -17.18
C LEU A 137 17.35 -9.53 -15.72
N ARG A 138 18.61 -9.74 -15.31
CA ARG A 138 19.08 -9.40 -13.94
C ARG A 138 18.99 -7.91 -13.66
N ARG A 139 19.34 -7.06 -14.64
CA ARG A 139 19.22 -5.60 -14.52
C ARG A 139 17.76 -5.16 -14.40
N ILE A 140 16.86 -5.79 -15.15
CA ILE A 140 15.42 -5.52 -15.08
C ILE A 140 14.87 -5.96 -13.72
N GLU A 141 15.20 -7.16 -13.27
CA GLU A 141 14.74 -7.72 -11.99
C GLU A 141 15.22 -6.86 -10.80
N THR A 142 16.49 -6.46 -10.79
CA THR A 142 17.03 -5.59 -9.73
C THR A 142 16.34 -4.22 -9.70
N ARG A 143 16.08 -3.61 -10.86
CA ARG A 143 15.30 -2.35 -10.93
C ARG A 143 13.88 -2.54 -10.42
N PHE A 144 13.25 -3.67 -10.74
CA PHE A 144 11.89 -3.96 -10.29
C PHE A 144 11.83 -4.15 -8.77
N GLN A 145 12.78 -4.90 -8.20
CA GLN A 145 12.91 -5.08 -6.75
C GLN A 145 13.19 -3.75 -6.05
N GLN A 146 14.14 -2.96 -6.53
CA GLN A 146 14.45 -1.63 -5.98
C GLN A 146 13.23 -0.71 -6.01
N LYS A 147 12.45 -0.73 -7.11
CA LYS A 147 11.23 0.07 -7.23
C LYS A 147 10.15 -0.39 -6.24
N ARG A 148 9.94 -1.70 -6.09
CA ARG A 148 8.98 -2.25 -5.10
C ARG A 148 9.37 -1.91 -3.67
N ASP A 149 10.66 -1.97 -3.35
CA ASP A 149 11.16 -1.64 -2.03
C ASP A 149 11.10 -0.14 -1.74
N ALA A 150 11.40 0.70 -2.74
CA ALA A 150 11.23 2.14 -2.65
C ALA A 150 9.76 2.52 -2.47
N ASP A 151 8.84 1.91 -3.22
CA ASP A 151 7.39 2.13 -3.08
C ASP A 151 6.88 1.67 -1.71
N ARG A 152 7.32 0.50 -1.21
CA ARG A 152 7.00 0.03 0.14
C ARG A 152 7.47 1.03 1.20
N ARG A 153 8.73 1.47 1.13
CA ARG A 153 9.28 2.49 2.05
C ARG A 153 8.54 3.81 1.97
N ALA A 154 8.20 4.27 0.77
CA ALA A 154 7.45 5.51 0.57
C ALA A 154 6.05 5.44 1.17
N ARG A 155 5.35 4.29 1.06
CA ARG A 155 4.04 4.07 1.68
C ARG A 155 4.13 4.04 3.21
N GLU A 156 5.11 3.34 3.76
CA GLU A 156 5.35 3.30 5.20
C GLU A 156 5.67 4.69 5.75
N GLU A 157 6.52 5.45 5.06
CA GLU A 157 6.86 6.82 5.45
C GLU A 157 5.65 7.77 5.33
N ALA A 158 4.87 7.67 4.25
CA ALA A 158 3.65 8.45 4.09
C ALA A 158 2.63 8.14 5.20
N GLN A 159 2.49 6.86 5.57
CA GLN A 159 1.63 6.44 6.67
C GLN A 159 2.15 6.99 8.01
N ARG A 160 3.45 6.94 8.27
CA ARG A 160 4.06 7.54 9.48
C ARG A 160 3.83 9.06 9.54
N ARG A 161 4.04 9.77 8.43
CA ARG A 161 3.81 11.22 8.35
C ARG A 161 2.32 11.55 8.56
N ALA A 162 1.41 10.74 8.02
CA ALA A 162 -0.03 10.92 8.21
C ALA A 162 -0.45 10.69 9.67
N THR A 163 0.04 9.63 10.31
CA THR A 163 -0.28 9.35 11.72
C THR A 163 0.32 10.39 12.66
N GLU A 164 1.54 10.86 12.39
CA GLU A 164 2.17 11.95 13.14
C GLU A 164 1.39 13.26 13.01
N LYS A 165 0.96 13.62 11.79
CA LYS A 165 0.12 14.79 11.55
C LYS A 165 -1.20 14.71 12.31
N GLN A 166 -1.89 13.57 12.24
CA GLN A 166 -3.13 13.35 12.99
C GLN A 166 -2.91 13.40 14.50
N ALA A 167 -1.80 12.83 15.01
CA ALA A 167 -1.46 12.89 16.42
C ALA A 167 -1.18 14.33 16.88
N LYS A 168 -0.49 15.12 16.05
CA LYS A 168 -0.25 16.54 16.32
C LYS A 168 -1.55 17.33 16.36
N GLU A 169 -2.41 17.19 15.35
CA GLU A 169 -3.72 17.85 15.30
C GLU A 169 -4.59 17.48 16.51
N LYS A 170 -4.61 16.21 16.92
CA LYS A 170 -5.30 15.76 18.14
C LYS A 170 -4.73 16.42 19.40
N ARG A 171 -3.40 16.53 19.50
CA ARG A 171 -2.74 17.20 20.64
C ARG A 171 -3.07 18.69 20.68
N ASP A 172 -3.02 19.37 19.53
CA ASP A 172 -3.33 20.79 19.43
C ASP A 172 -4.80 21.06 19.75
N ARG A 173 -5.70 20.19 19.27
CA ARG A 173 -7.12 20.24 19.63
C ARG A 173 -7.34 20.05 21.12
N ALA A 174 -6.72 19.04 21.73
CA ALA A 174 -6.83 18.80 23.16
C ALA A 174 -6.28 19.96 24.00
N ARG A 175 -5.22 20.65 23.54
CA ARG A 175 -4.71 21.87 24.20
C ARG A 175 -5.74 23.00 24.14
N LEU A 176 -6.31 23.27 22.97
CA LEU A 176 -7.34 24.29 22.82
C LEU A 176 -8.57 23.97 23.67
N ASP A 177 -9.02 22.72 23.66
CA ASP A 177 -10.16 22.27 24.45
C ASP A 177 -9.93 22.48 25.96
N ARG A 178 -8.71 22.20 26.45
CA ARG A 178 -8.33 22.50 27.85
C ARG A 178 -8.39 24.00 28.16
N LEU A 179 -7.84 24.84 27.28
CA LEU A 179 -7.87 26.29 27.45
C LEU A 179 -9.31 26.83 27.50
N ILE A 180 -10.21 26.27 26.69
CA ILE A 180 -11.62 26.69 26.70
C ILE A 180 -12.30 26.33 28.02
N VAL A 181 -12.07 25.13 28.56
CA VAL A 181 -12.64 24.70 29.84
C VAL A 181 -12.11 25.58 30.99
N GLU A 182 -10.81 25.84 31.01
CA GLU A 182 -10.17 26.71 32.00
C GLU A 182 -10.68 28.15 31.91
N ALA A 183 -10.73 28.72 30.70
CA ALA A 183 -11.25 30.07 30.47
C ALA A 183 -12.71 30.19 30.90
N TRP A 184 -13.54 29.18 30.64
CA TRP A 184 -14.94 29.17 31.10
C TRP A 184 -15.06 29.13 32.63
N ALA A 185 -14.26 28.30 33.30
CA ALA A 185 -14.24 28.22 34.75
C ALA A 185 -13.79 29.54 35.38
N THR A 186 -12.75 30.16 34.82
CA THR A 186 -12.26 31.48 35.25
C THR A 186 -13.31 32.56 35.01
N TYR A 187 -13.95 32.58 33.83
CA TYR A 187 -15.04 33.51 33.50
C TYR A 187 -16.18 33.44 34.52
N GLU A 188 -16.70 32.26 34.84
CA GLU A 188 -17.78 32.13 35.84
C GLU A 188 -17.32 32.54 37.25
N LYS A 189 -16.08 32.17 37.62
CA LYS A 189 -15.49 32.56 38.91
C LYS A 189 -15.35 34.08 39.03
N GLU A 190 -14.84 34.73 38.00
CA GLU A 190 -14.66 36.19 37.98
C GLU A 190 -15.99 36.92 37.94
N TRP A 191 -17.00 36.41 37.22
CA TRP A 191 -18.36 36.95 37.30
C TRP A 191 -18.96 36.86 38.69
N ALA A 192 -18.78 35.73 39.38
CA ALA A 192 -19.22 35.56 40.76
C ALA A 192 -18.46 36.49 41.72
N ALA A 193 -17.15 36.63 41.54
CA ALA A 193 -16.31 37.53 42.33
C ALA A 193 -16.69 39.01 42.10
N LEU A 194 -16.98 39.41 40.85
CA LEU A 194 -17.39 40.77 40.51
C LEU A 194 -18.74 41.13 41.14
N ALA A 195 -19.66 40.17 41.21
CA ALA A 195 -20.95 40.37 41.86
C ALA A 195 -20.83 40.50 43.39
N ALA A 196 -19.88 39.80 44.03
CA ALA A 196 -19.68 39.80 45.48
C ALA A 196 -18.73 40.89 45.98
N SER A 197 -17.72 41.26 45.19
CA SER A 197 -16.69 42.24 45.54
C SER A 197 -17.12 43.67 45.20
N SER A 198 -16.52 44.64 45.88
CA SER A 198 -16.67 46.08 45.61
C SER A 198 -15.34 46.75 45.22
N GLU A 199 -14.31 45.96 44.92
CA GLU A 199 -12.99 46.45 44.53
C GLU A 199 -13.00 47.22 43.20
N PRO A 200 -12.03 48.13 43.00
CA PRO A 200 -11.89 48.85 41.74
C PRO A 200 -11.63 47.90 40.58
N LEU A 201 -12.31 48.14 39.47
CA LEU A 201 -12.28 47.29 38.28
C LEU A 201 -11.39 47.92 37.21
N THR A 202 -10.48 47.12 36.65
CA THR A 202 -9.67 47.50 35.47
C THR A 202 -10.16 46.74 34.24
N PHE A 203 -9.83 47.22 33.05
CA PHE A 203 -10.16 46.59 31.77
C PHE A 203 -9.74 45.12 31.74
N SER A 204 -8.55 44.80 32.26
CA SER A 204 -8.01 43.43 32.34
C SER A 204 -8.73 42.52 33.33
N ARG A 205 -9.41 43.09 34.34
CA ARG A 205 -10.13 42.37 35.40
C ARG A 205 -11.61 42.19 35.08
N VAL A 206 -12.09 42.82 34.00
CA VAL A 206 -13.44 42.56 33.48
C VAL A 206 -13.47 41.14 32.91
N PRO A 207 -14.44 40.30 33.29
CA PRO A 207 -14.53 38.91 32.84
C PRO A 207 -15.05 38.81 31.40
N TRP A 208 -14.24 39.20 30.41
CA TRP A 208 -14.61 39.19 29.00
C TRP A 208 -14.95 37.76 28.52
N PRO A 209 -15.94 37.59 27.62
CA PRO A 209 -16.36 36.27 27.16
C PRO A 209 -15.42 35.76 26.06
N LEU A 210 -14.11 35.70 26.36
CA LEU A 210 -13.03 35.34 25.44
C LEU A 210 -12.15 34.24 26.05
N ILE A 211 -11.53 33.41 25.21
CA ILE A 211 -10.62 32.34 25.68
C ILE A 211 -9.33 32.94 26.26
N LEU A 212 -8.87 34.04 25.66
CA LEU A 212 -7.73 34.81 26.13
C LEU A 212 -8.23 36.21 26.52
N PRO A 213 -7.75 36.77 27.65
CA PRO A 213 -8.14 38.11 28.06
C PRO A 213 -7.66 39.13 27.00
N PRO A 214 -8.55 40.04 26.55
CA PRO A 214 -8.22 41.04 25.56
C PRO A 214 -7.26 42.08 26.16
N ARG A 215 -6.38 42.64 25.34
CA ARG A 215 -5.55 43.78 25.73
C ARG A 215 -6.24 45.10 25.41
N ASP A 216 -6.95 45.12 24.28
CA ASP A 216 -7.66 46.29 23.76
C ASP A 216 -9.08 45.94 23.31
N THR A 217 -9.91 46.95 23.05
CA THR A 217 -11.28 46.79 22.55
C THR A 217 -11.35 46.10 21.19
N ASN A 218 -10.31 46.25 20.36
CA ASN A 218 -10.22 45.63 19.03
C ASN A 218 -10.06 44.10 19.08
N ASP A 219 -9.55 43.54 20.18
CA ASP A 219 -9.41 42.08 20.35
C ASP A 219 -10.77 41.41 20.57
N ILE A 220 -11.78 42.19 20.97
CA ILE A 220 -13.14 41.72 21.23
C ILE A 220 -13.86 41.52 19.90
N THR A 221 -13.59 40.38 19.27
CA THR A 221 -14.20 39.99 18.01
C THR A 221 -15.36 39.04 18.21
N ARG A 222 -16.33 39.10 17.30
CA ARG A 222 -17.48 38.18 17.28
C ARG A 222 -17.05 36.71 17.34
N ASP A 223 -16.05 36.33 16.55
CA ASP A 223 -15.61 34.93 16.44
C ASP A 223 -14.97 34.43 17.72
N ALA A 224 -14.23 35.29 18.43
CA ALA A 224 -13.65 34.95 19.72
C ALA A 224 -14.73 34.78 20.81
N ILE A 225 -15.78 35.62 20.80
CA ILE A 225 -16.94 35.47 21.70
C ILE A 225 -17.69 34.16 21.41
N VAL A 226 -17.88 33.84 20.13
CA VAL A 226 -18.51 32.58 19.68
C VAL A 226 -17.68 31.38 20.14
N ALA A 227 -16.36 31.43 20.00
CA ALA A 227 -15.45 30.35 20.35
C ALA A 227 -15.57 29.97 21.82
N LEU A 228 -15.72 30.96 22.73
CA LEU A 228 -15.99 30.67 24.13
C LEU A 228 -17.45 30.27 24.32
N LEU A 229 -18.45 31.11 24.04
CA LEU A 229 -19.85 30.88 24.45
C LEU A 229 -20.50 29.63 23.82
N PHE A 230 -20.16 29.30 22.58
CA PHE A 230 -20.75 28.16 21.87
C PHE A 230 -19.88 26.91 21.88
N SER A 231 -18.81 26.89 22.68
CA SER A 231 -18.04 25.66 22.85
C SER A 231 -18.92 24.55 23.44
N PRO A 232 -18.92 23.34 22.86
CA PRO A 232 -19.65 22.20 23.40
C PRO A 232 -19.05 21.67 24.70
N LEU A 233 -17.86 22.15 25.08
CA LEU A 233 -17.09 21.65 26.23
C LEU A 233 -17.62 22.11 27.58
N HIS A 234 -18.48 23.14 27.60
CA HIS A 234 -19.15 23.62 28.81
C HIS A 234 -20.65 23.74 28.58
N SER A 235 -21.40 23.87 29.67
CA SER A 235 -22.85 24.14 29.66
C SER A 235 -23.65 23.19 28.75
N GLN A 236 -23.32 21.89 28.76
CA GLN A 236 -23.87 20.89 27.82
C GLN A 236 -25.41 20.80 27.86
N HIS A 237 -26.01 21.17 28.99
CA HIS A 237 -27.46 21.17 29.19
C HIS A 237 -28.19 22.42 28.66
N GLN A 238 -27.45 23.47 28.25
CA GLN A 238 -28.04 24.73 27.77
C GLN A 238 -28.04 24.79 26.24
N THR A 239 -29.20 25.12 25.67
CA THR A 239 -29.29 25.35 24.22
C THR A 239 -28.50 26.60 23.82
N ARG A 240 -28.08 26.68 22.56
CA ARG A 240 -27.37 27.84 22.03
C ARG A 240 -28.12 29.16 22.28
N LYS A 241 -29.45 29.15 22.12
CA LYS A 241 -30.33 30.29 22.41
C LYS A 241 -30.32 30.68 23.90
N ASP A 242 -30.27 29.72 24.81
CA ASP A 242 -30.24 29.99 26.25
C ASP A 242 -28.92 30.62 26.67
N ARG A 243 -27.81 30.13 26.11
CA ARG A 243 -26.48 30.70 26.33
C ARG A 243 -26.37 32.15 25.84
N ILE A 244 -26.98 32.47 24.69
CA ILE A 244 -27.02 33.86 24.19
C ILE A 244 -27.85 34.73 25.12
N ARG A 245 -29.04 34.26 25.55
CA ARG A 245 -29.92 35.03 26.44
C ARG A 245 -29.27 35.29 27.80
N SER A 246 -28.61 34.29 28.39
CA SER A 246 -27.92 34.46 29.67
C SER A 246 -26.76 35.45 29.53
N ALA A 247 -25.99 35.38 28.45
CA ALA A 247 -24.92 36.34 28.16
C ALA A 247 -25.47 37.76 27.93
N GLN A 248 -26.56 37.92 27.17
CA GLN A 248 -27.19 39.24 26.96
C GLN A 248 -27.67 39.87 28.26
N LEU A 249 -28.21 39.08 29.18
CA LEU A 249 -28.63 39.59 30.48
C LEU A 249 -27.45 40.08 31.31
N ARG A 250 -26.28 39.42 31.23
CA ARG A 250 -25.06 39.82 31.95
C ARG A 250 -24.40 41.06 31.32
N TRP A 251 -24.34 41.10 29.99
CA TRP A 251 -23.66 42.14 29.20
C TRP A 251 -24.57 43.29 28.75
N HIS A 252 -25.80 43.36 29.27
CA HIS A 252 -26.69 44.47 28.94
C HIS A 252 -26.11 45.79 29.49
N PRO A 253 -25.99 46.86 28.68
CA PRO A 253 -25.35 48.11 29.10
C PRO A 253 -25.98 48.69 30.37
N ASP A 254 -27.31 48.59 30.54
CA ASP A 254 -28.00 49.06 31.75
C ASP A 254 -27.58 48.30 33.03
N ARG A 255 -27.42 46.97 32.96
CA ARG A 255 -26.95 46.21 34.12
C ARG A 255 -25.48 46.47 34.39
N PHE A 256 -24.69 46.62 33.32
CA PHE A 256 -23.25 46.84 33.42
C PHE A 256 -22.90 48.25 33.95
N ARG A 257 -23.79 49.25 33.79
CA ARG A 257 -23.64 50.59 34.38
C ARG A 257 -23.38 50.55 35.89
N ARG A 258 -23.91 49.56 36.61
CA ARG A 258 -23.68 49.37 38.05
C ARG A 258 -22.21 49.04 38.37
N PHE A 259 -21.52 48.38 37.45
CA PHE A 259 -20.09 48.07 37.56
C PHE A 259 -19.20 49.18 37.01
N LEU A 260 -19.66 49.97 36.03
CA LEU A 260 -18.91 51.11 35.50
C LEU A 260 -18.57 52.16 36.56
N GLY A 261 -19.37 52.30 37.62
CA GLY A 261 -19.07 53.19 38.75
C GLY A 261 -17.84 52.74 39.57
N ARG A 262 -17.37 51.50 39.39
CA ARG A 262 -16.18 50.95 40.05
C ARG A 262 -14.94 50.95 39.15
N VAL A 263 -15.12 51.27 37.86
CA VAL A 263 -14.01 51.29 36.88
C VAL A 263 -13.25 52.60 37.03
N ALA A 264 -11.92 52.55 36.95
CA ALA A 264 -11.09 53.74 36.93
C ALA A 264 -11.52 54.69 35.79
N GLU A 265 -11.56 55.99 36.05
CA GLU A 265 -12.10 56.98 35.12
C GLU A 265 -11.38 56.97 33.77
N GLN A 266 -10.08 56.66 33.78
CA GLN A 266 -9.21 56.57 32.59
C GLN A 266 -9.57 55.38 31.68
N GLU A 267 -10.05 54.27 32.25
CA GLU A 267 -10.39 53.05 31.50
C GLU A 267 -11.90 52.92 31.23
N ARG A 268 -12.71 53.79 31.84
CA ARG A 268 -14.18 53.72 31.79
C ARG A 268 -14.72 53.78 30.35
N ALA A 269 -14.18 54.67 29.52
CA ALA A 269 -14.59 54.79 28.11
C ALA A 269 -14.28 53.51 27.32
N THR A 270 -13.07 52.96 27.50
CA THR A 270 -12.61 51.72 26.85
C THR A 270 -13.45 50.51 27.27
N VAL A 271 -13.78 50.40 28.57
CA VAL A 271 -14.65 49.33 29.07
C VAL A 271 -16.08 49.48 28.54
N GLU A 272 -16.64 50.68 28.53
CA GLU A 272 -17.99 50.94 28.01
C GLU A 272 -18.10 50.63 26.52
N GLU A 273 -17.08 50.99 25.73
CA GLU A 273 -16.98 50.62 24.33
C GLU A 273 -16.93 49.08 24.15
N GLY A 274 -16.05 48.40 24.90
CA GLY A 274 -15.92 46.94 24.83
C GLY A 274 -17.21 46.21 25.20
N VAL A 275 -17.91 46.65 26.25
CA VAL A 275 -19.24 46.13 26.64
C VAL A 275 -20.24 46.35 25.51
N GLY A 276 -20.22 47.54 24.89
CA GLY A 276 -21.06 47.86 23.74
C GLY A 276 -20.79 46.97 22.52
N VAL A 277 -19.53 46.60 22.26
CA VAL A 277 -19.17 45.64 21.21
C VAL A 277 -19.73 44.26 21.53
N VAL A 278 -19.52 43.75 22.75
CA VAL A 278 -20.04 42.44 23.19
C VAL A 278 -21.57 42.39 23.07
N ALA A 279 -22.27 43.40 23.57
CA ALA A 279 -23.73 43.48 23.52
C ALA A 279 -24.26 43.47 22.08
N ARG A 280 -23.63 44.23 21.17
CA ARG A 280 -23.98 44.22 19.74
C ARG A 280 -23.76 42.85 19.11
N CYS A 281 -22.61 42.23 19.35
CA CYS A 281 -22.31 40.88 18.85
C CYS A 281 -23.34 39.85 19.35
N LEU A 282 -23.72 39.91 20.62
CA LEU A 282 -24.74 39.02 21.21
C LEU A 282 -26.12 39.22 20.58
N ASN A 283 -26.53 40.47 20.31
CA ASN A 283 -27.80 40.76 19.64
C ASN A 283 -27.81 40.23 18.20
N GLU A 284 -26.75 40.46 17.43
CA GLU A 284 -26.63 39.91 16.08
C GLU A 284 -26.68 38.37 16.06
N MET A 285 -26.05 37.72 17.04
CA MET A 285 -26.08 36.27 17.15
C MET A 285 -27.49 35.75 17.45
N MET A 286 -28.22 36.42 18.33
CA MET A 286 -29.61 36.07 18.66
C MET A 286 -30.54 36.22 17.45
N GLU A 287 -30.37 37.29 16.67
CA GLU A 287 -31.14 37.51 15.44
C GLU A 287 -30.84 36.47 14.37
N LYS A 288 -29.57 36.06 14.20
CA LYS A 288 -29.23 34.96 13.29
C LYS A 288 -29.84 33.63 13.73
N GLU A 289 -29.82 33.31 15.02
CA GLU A 289 -30.44 32.09 15.56
C GLU A 289 -31.97 32.07 15.35
N LYS A 290 -32.65 33.21 15.55
CA LYS A 290 -34.09 33.33 15.24
C LYS A 290 -34.38 33.06 13.77
N LYS A 291 -33.59 33.65 12.86
CA LYS A 291 -33.73 33.47 11.41
C LYS A 291 -33.48 32.04 10.96
N MET A 292 -32.51 31.35 11.56
CA MET A 292 -32.20 29.95 11.26
C MET A 292 -33.34 29.00 11.65
N LYS A 293 -34.05 29.27 12.75
CA LYS A 293 -35.18 28.44 13.20
C LYS A 293 -36.49 28.71 12.45
N ALA A 294 -36.58 29.86 11.77
CA ALA A 294 -37.74 30.23 10.97
C ALA A 294 -37.68 29.68 9.52
N ARG A 295 -36.57 29.07 9.13
CA ARG A 295 -36.37 28.34 7.87
C ARG A 295 -36.48 26.85 8.12
#